data_AF-A0A2N0ZEY6-F1
#
_entry.id   AF-A0A2N0ZEY6-F1
#
_cell.length_a   1.000
_cell.length_b   1.000
_cell.length_c   1.000
_cell.angle_alpha   90.00
_cell.angle_beta   90.00
_cell.angle_gamma   90.00
#
_symmetry.space_group_name_H-M   'P 1'
#
loop_
_entity.id
_entity.type
_entity.pdbx_description
1 polymer ?
#
loop_
_entity_poly.entity_id
_entity_poly.type
_entity_poly.pdbx_seq_one_letter_code
_entity_poly.pdbx_strand_id
1 'polypeptide(L)' 'MLVNRPKELGWEKLSVSKVYEDNNEAKHLYQRFGFKKTGLFHDEYFREFASYEKILK' A
#
# COMPACT_ATOMS: atom_id res chain seq x y z
N MET A 1 -3.72 7.15 -14.71
CA MET A 1 -3.63 6.32 -13.49
C MET A 1 -2.17 6.28 -13.03
N LEU A 2 -1.87 6.62 -11.78
CA LEU A 2 -0.50 6.68 -11.21
C LEU A 2 0.26 5.34 -11.21
N VAL A 3 -0.38 4.23 -11.60
CA VAL A 3 0.19 2.87 -11.55
C VAL A 3 0.98 2.52 -12.83
N ASN A 4 0.65 3.13 -13.97
CA ASN A 4 1.29 2.81 -15.26
C ASN A 4 2.60 3.59 -15.46
N ARG A 5 2.64 4.84 -14.99
CA ARG A 5 3.82 5.70 -15.12
C ARG A 5 5.07 5.14 -14.44
N PRO A 6 5.00 4.58 -13.22
CA PRO A 6 6.15 3.92 -12.58
C PRO A 6 6.68 2.74 -13.38
N LYS A 7 5.81 1.96 -14.03
CA LYS A 7 6.22 0.84 -14.88
C LYS A 7 6.96 1.32 -16.14
N GLU A 8 6.48 2.40 -16.76
CA GLU A 8 7.18 3.07 -17.88
C GLU A 8 8.54 3.63 -17.48
N LEU A 9 8.70 4.07 -16.22
CA LEU A 9 9.94 4.58 -15.65
C LEU A 9 10.89 3.48 -15.15
N GLY A 10 10.54 2.20 -15.33
CA GLY A 10 11.37 1.07 -14.93
C GLY A 10 11.41 0.83 -13.42
N TRP A 11 10.41 1.28 -12.67
CA TRP A 11 10.35 1.02 -11.22
C TRP A 11 10.00 -0.45 -10.95
N GLU A 12 10.67 -1.05 -9.97
CA GLU A 12 10.47 -2.46 -9.63
C GLU A 12 9.27 -2.67 -8.69
N LYS A 13 8.98 -1.69 -7.83
CA LYS A 13 7.92 -1.77 -6.83
C LYS A 13 7.29 -0.42 -6.48
N LEU A 14 6.06 -0.48 -5.98
CA LEU A 14 5.37 0.61 -5.29
C LEU A 14 5.16 0.24 -3.84
N SER A 15 5.38 1.18 -2.93
CA SER A 15 5.10 1.03 -1.51
C SER A 15 4.20 2.14 -0.99
N VAL A 16 3.32 1.77 -0.07
CA VAL A 16 2.45 2.67 0.70
C VAL A 16 2.69 2.36 2.17
N SER A 17 3.25 3.30 2.92
CA SER A 17 3.82 3.00 4.25
C SER A 17 2.82 3.09 5.41
N LYS A 18 1.70 3.79 5.24
CA LYS A 18 0.78 4.07 6.37
C LYS A 18 -0.67 4.11 5.91
N VAL A 19 -1.35 2.97 6.01
CA VAL A 19 -2.79 2.85 5.78
C VAL A 19 -3.41 2.37 7.09
N TYR A 20 -4.21 3.22 7.74
CA TYR A 20 -4.85 2.87 9.00
C TYR A 20 -5.84 1.71 8.83
N GLU A 21 -5.88 0.80 9.80
CA GLU A 21 -6.68 -0.43 9.71
C GLU A 21 -8.19 -0.17 9.76
N ASP A 22 -8.60 0.97 10.31
CA ASP A 22 -9.98 1.47 10.35
C ASP A 22 -10.46 2.01 8.98
N ASN A 23 -9.54 2.35 8.08
CA ASN A 23 -9.84 2.82 6.75
C ASN A 23 -10.09 1.65 5.78
N ASN A 24 -11.27 1.05 5.90
CA ASN A 24 -11.68 -0.10 5.09
C ASN A 24 -11.70 0.19 3.57
N GLU A 25 -12.04 1.41 3.17
CA GLU A 25 -12.06 1.79 1.75
C GLU A 25 -10.65 1.75 1.14
N ALA A 26 -9.66 2.35 1.83
CA ALA A 26 -8.28 2.34 1.38
C ALA A 26 -7.72 0.91 1.33
N LYS A 27 -8.00 0.08 2.35
CA LYS A 27 -7.58 -1.33 2.41
C LYS A 27 -8.07 -2.11 1.20
N HIS A 28 -9.37 -2.02 0.91
CA HIS A 28 -9.97 -2.69 -0.24
C HIS A 28 -9.45 -2.15 -1.57
N LEU A 29 -9.20 -0.84 -1.66
CA LEU A 29 -8.63 -0.21 -2.85
C LEU A 29 -7.26 -0.82 -3.18
N TYR A 30 -6.33 -0.81 -2.22
CA TYR A 30 -4.98 -1.32 -2.42
C TYR A 30 -4.97 -2.83 -2.75
N GLN A 31 -5.79 -3.61 -2.06
CA GLN A 31 -5.95 -5.04 -2.35
C GLN A 31 -6.48 -5.28 -3.78
N ARG A 32 -7.50 -4.52 -4.22
CA ARG A 32 -8.03 -4.60 -5.60
C ARG A 32 -6.99 -4.23 -6.65
N PHE A 33 -6.09 -3.29 -6.34
CA PHE A 33 -4.99 -2.92 -7.21
C PHE A 33 -3.79 -3.88 -7.16
N GLY A 34 -3.88 -4.97 -6.39
CA GLY A 34 -2.85 -6.01 -6.31
C GLY A 34 -1.69 -5.67 -5.38
N PHE A 35 -1.86 -4.70 -4.48
CA PHE A 35 -0.90 -4.50 -3.40
C PHE A 35 -1.09 -5.57 -2.33
N LYS A 36 0.02 -6.02 -1.76
CA LYS A 36 0.07 -6.97 -0.65
C LYS A 36 0.43 -6.25 0.63
N LYS A 37 -0.26 -6.57 1.72
CA LYS A 37 0.08 -6.09 3.06
C LYS A 37 1.44 -6.66 3.47
N THR A 38 2.37 -5.82 3.90
CA THR A 38 3.74 -6.20 4.27
C THR A 38 4.01 -6.17 5.76
N GLY A 39 3.14 -5.50 6.54
CA GLY A 39 3.25 -5.48 7.99
C GLY A 39 2.06 -4.80 8.65
N LEU A 40 1.98 -4.95 9.97
CA LEU A 40 1.05 -4.26 10.85
C LEU A 40 1.86 -3.55 11.94
N PHE A 41 1.56 -2.29 12.19
CA PHE A 41 2.30 -1.38 13.04
C PHE A 41 1.35 -0.52 13.86
N HIS A 42 1.88 0.17 14.86
CA HIS A 42 1.14 1.11 15.69
C HIS A 42 1.80 2.49 15.61
N ASP A 43 0.99 3.56 15.60
CA ASP A 43 1.50 4.93 15.75
C ASP A 43 1.63 5.32 17.24
N GLU A 44 2.07 6.55 17.50
CA GLU A 44 2.24 7.10 18.85
C GLU A 44 0.93 7.15 19.68
N TYR A 45 -0.22 7.05 19.02
CA TYR A 45 -1.56 6.99 19.62
C TYR A 45 -2.12 5.56 19.68
N PHE A 46 -1.27 4.55 19.49
CA PHE A 46 -1.66 3.14 19.44
C PHE A 46 -2.69 2.80 18.34
N ARG A 47 -2.77 3.60 17.28
CA ARG A 47 -3.63 3.26 16.14
C ARG A 47 -2.91 2.28 15.22
N GLU A 48 -3.62 1.21 14.87
CA GLU A 48 -3.14 0.19 13.95
C GLU A 48 -3.08 0.72 12.51
N PHE A 49 -1.94 0.51 11.86
CA PHE A 49 -1.78 0.77 10.43
C PHE A 49 -0.95 -0.31 9.76
N ALA A 50 -1.14 -0.45 8.45
CA ALA A 50 -0.42 -1.38 7.62
C ALA A 50 0.34 -0.70 6.50
N SER A 51 1.44 -1.34 6.12
CA SER A 51 2.17 -1.04 4.89
C SER A 51 1.72 -1.98 3.79
N TYR A 52 1.72 -1.49 2.55
CA TYR A 52 1.32 -2.22 1.35
C TYR A 52 2.38 -2.08 0.26
N GLU A 53 2.71 -3.17 -0.42
CA GLU A 53 3.63 -3.16 -1.55
C GLU A 53 3.05 -3.87 -2.77
N LYS A 54 3.36 -3.33 -3.97
CA LYS A 54 3.04 -3.95 -5.25
C LYS A 54 4.29 -4.07 -6.10
N ILE A 55 4.58 -5.29 -6.56
CA ILE A 55 5.65 -5.56 -7.53
C ILE A 55 5.15 -5.21 -8.93
N LEU A 56 5.94 -4.50 -9.72
CA LEU A 56 5.55 -3.96 -11.04
C LEU A 56 6.03 -4.77 -12.25
N LYS A 57 6.68 -5.93 -12.03
CA LYS A 57 7.17 -6.86 -13.07
C LYS A 57 6.23 -6.96 -14.27
#